data_AF-A0A970V7M1-F1
#
_entry.id   AF-A0A970V7M1-F1
#
_cell.length_a   1.000
_cell.length_b   1.000
_cell.length_c   1.000
_cell.angle_alpha   90.00
_cell.angle_beta   90.00
_cell.angle_gamma   90.00
#
_symmetry.space_group_name_H-M   'P 1'
#
loop_
_entity.id
_entity.type
_entity.pdbx_description
1 polymer ?
#
loop_
_entity_poly.entity_id
_entity_poly.type
_entity_poly.pdbx_seq_one_letter_code
_entity_poly.pdbx_strand_id
1 'polypeptide(L)'
;MSVSIILLIPVAIIALIFLVTAAAKAGSENGGGEEMIKNVYVYLILFTTLMMVIGGSVAAFMAVADIVSPTPYYQTFEDYKLRYQYDKPSIEGQQIEKESLSEEEMLANYNAMVQSEYERQVQRAKNNLIKSLGWIIIPLPIFMFYQRRLPKKNETTKC
;
A
#
# COMPACT_ATOMS: atom_id res chain seq x y z
N MET A 1 6.00 9.77 19.43
CA MET A 1 4.75 9.53 18.66
C MET A 1 4.64 8.08 18.20
N SER A 2 5.70 7.46 17.68
CA SER A 2 5.69 6.07 17.18
C SER A 2 5.48 4.99 18.26
N VAL A 3 6.03 5.18 19.47
CA VAL A 3 5.92 4.22 20.58
C VAL A 3 4.48 4.11 21.12
N SER A 4 3.74 5.22 21.17
CA SER A 4 2.34 5.24 21.62
C SER A 4 1.41 4.49 20.68
N ILE A 5 1.67 4.54 19.36
CA ILE A 5 0.88 3.82 18.34
C ILE A 5 1.11 2.30 18.45
N ILE A 6 2.36 1.89 18.70
CA ILE A 6 2.72 0.47 18.86
C ILE A 6 2.05 -0.16 20.09
N LEU A 7 1.84 0.59 21.17
CA LEU A 7 1.13 0.12 22.37
C LEU A 7 -0.40 0.19 22.24
N LEU A 8 -0.94 1.11 21.44
CA LEU A 8 -2.39 1.26 21.25
C LEU A 8 -3.00 0.14 20.39
N ILE A 9 -2.26 -0.34 19.38
CA ILE A 9 -2.73 -1.43 18.50
C ILE A 9 -3.09 -2.72 19.27
N PRO A 10 -2.22 -3.29 20.13
CA PRO A 10 -2.57 -4.50 20.88
C PRO A 10 -3.70 -4.26 21.88
N VAL A 11 -3.78 -3.09 22.51
CA VAL A 11 -4.88 -2.74 23.42
C VAL A 11 -6.22 -2.68 22.68
N ALA A 12 -6.25 -2.08 21.49
CA ALA A 12 -7.44 -2.03 20.64
C ALA A 12 -7.88 -3.43 20.19
N ILE A 13 -6.93 -4.31 19.85
CA ILE A 13 -7.21 -5.70 19.48
C ILE A 13 -7.82 -6.47 20.67
N ILE A 14 -7.25 -6.33 21.87
CA ILE A 14 -7.78 -6.98 23.08
C ILE A 14 -9.20 -6.48 23.39
N ALA A 15 -9.43 -5.17 23.29
CA ALA A 15 -10.76 -4.58 23.51
C ALA A 15 -11.79 -5.09 22.49
N LEU A 16 -11.40 -5.23 21.21
CA LEU A 16 -12.26 -5.78 20.15
C LEU A 16 -12.62 -7.25 20.44
N ILE A 17 -11.64 -8.08 20.82
CA ILE A 17 -11.87 -9.49 21.18
C ILE A 17 -12.82 -9.60 22.37
N PHE A 18 -12.67 -8.73 23.36
CA PHE A 18 -13.54 -8.69 24.53
C PHE A 18 -14.99 -8.31 24.17
N LEU A 19 -15.16 -7.32 23.29
CA LEU A 19 -16.48 -6.91 22.78
C LEU A 19 -17.16 -8.03 21.98
N VAL A 20 -16.41 -8.71 21.11
CA VAL A 20 -16.93 -9.81 20.29
C VAL A 20 -17.36 -11.00 21.16
N THR A 21 -16.55 -11.38 22.16
CA THR A 21 -16.87 -12.49 23.06
C THR A 21 -18.03 -12.17 23.99
N ALA A 22 -18.13 -10.94 24.50
CA ALA A 22 -19.28 -10.48 25.28
C ALA A 22 -20.58 -10.48 24.46
N ALA A 23 -20.54 -9.98 23.22
CA ALA A 23 -21.69 -9.97 22.32
C ALA A 23 -22.13 -11.38 21.91
N ALA A 24 -21.17 -12.29 21.66
CA ALA A 24 -21.47 -13.69 21.32
C ALA A 24 -22.15 -14.43 22.49
N LYS A 25 -21.67 -14.20 23.73
CA LYS A 25 -22.25 -14.82 24.94
C LYS A 25 -23.65 -14.28 25.24
N ALA A 26 -23.89 -12.99 25.06
CA ALA A 26 -25.22 -12.39 25.23
C ALA A 26 -26.22 -12.85 24.15
N GLY A 27 -25.76 -13.14 22.93
CA GLY A 27 -26.60 -13.65 21.84
C GLY A 27 -26.95 -15.14 21.95
N SER A 28 -26.14 -15.95 22.65
CA SER A 28 -26.35 -17.40 22.72
C SER A 28 -27.49 -17.83 23.64
N GLU A 29 -27.91 -17.01 24.60
CA GLU A 29 -29.02 -17.34 25.52
C GLU A 29 -30.40 -17.40 24.82
N ASN A 30 -30.54 -16.84 23.61
CA ASN A 30 -31.82 -16.71 22.89
C ASN A 30 -32.05 -17.73 21.76
N GLY A 31 -31.34 -18.87 21.73
CA GLY A 31 -31.63 -19.99 20.79
C GLY A 31 -31.31 -19.76 19.30
N GLY A 32 -31.04 -18.52 18.87
CA GLY A 32 -30.61 -18.15 17.51
C GLY A 32 -29.10 -18.00 17.32
N GLY A 33 -28.30 -18.43 18.30
CA GLY A 33 -26.85 -18.15 18.34
C GLY A 33 -26.07 -18.67 17.14
N GLU A 34 -26.42 -19.84 16.59
CA GLU A 34 -25.71 -20.42 15.45
C GLU A 34 -25.90 -19.59 14.16
N GLU A 35 -27.11 -19.10 13.90
CA GLU A 35 -27.41 -18.27 12.74
C GLU A 35 -26.76 -16.89 12.85
N MET A 36 -26.74 -16.32 14.07
CA MET A 36 -26.02 -15.08 14.36
C MET A 36 -24.52 -15.23 14.10
N ILE A 37 -23.90 -16.31 14.57
CA ILE A 37 -22.46 -16.58 14.37
C ILE A 37 -22.13 -16.74 12.88
N LYS A 38 -22.96 -17.48 12.12
CA LYS A 38 -22.80 -17.62 10.66
C LYS A 38 -22.87 -16.28 9.95
N ASN A 39 -23.84 -15.44 10.31
CA ASN A 39 -23.98 -14.10 9.72
C ASN A 39 -22.77 -13.22 10.04
N VAL A 40 -22.32 -13.18 11.29
CA VAL A 40 -21.11 -12.43 11.68
C VAL A 40 -19.89 -12.89 10.89
N TYR A 41 -19.70 -14.21 10.73
CA TYR A 41 -18.60 -14.76 9.93
C TYR A 41 -18.64 -14.30 8.46
N VAL A 42 -19.81 -14.37 7.81
CA VAL A 42 -19.99 -13.91 6.43
C VAL A 42 -19.69 -12.41 6.32
N TYR A 43 -20.21 -11.59 7.23
CA TYR A 43 -19.96 -10.14 7.23
C TYR A 43 -18.49 -9.80 7.48
N LEU A 44 -17.78 -10.52 8.34
CA LEU A 44 -16.35 -10.30 8.56
C LEU A 44 -15.54 -10.56 7.30
N ILE A 45 -15.80 -11.66 6.58
CA ILE A 45 -15.11 -11.95 5.32
C ILE A 45 -15.41 -10.89 4.27
N LEU A 46 -16.68 -10.49 4.14
CA LEU A 46 -17.08 -9.43 3.21
C LEU A 46 -16.43 -8.09 3.57
N PHE A 47 -16.29 -7.79 4.85
CA PHE A 47 -15.60 -6.59 5.32
C PHE A 47 -14.10 -6.64 5.00
N THR A 48 -13.41 -7.74 5.29
CA THR A 48 -11.98 -7.89 4.99
C THR A 48 -11.70 -7.79 3.50
N THR A 49 -12.52 -8.47 2.68
CA THR A 49 -12.40 -8.41 1.21
C THR A 49 -12.70 -7.02 0.67
N LEU A 50 -13.71 -6.32 1.20
CA LEU A 50 -14.01 -4.94 0.85
C LEU A 50 -12.84 -4.00 1.16
N MET A 51 -12.27 -4.08 2.36
CA MET A 51 -11.10 -3.27 2.75
C MET A 51 -9.90 -3.54 1.83
N MET A 52 -9.68 -4.80 1.46
CA MET A 52 -8.61 -5.19 0.53
C MET A 52 -8.81 -4.58 -0.86
N VAL A 53 -10.04 -4.61 -1.40
CA VAL A 53 -10.38 -4.01 -2.70
C VAL A 53 -10.23 -2.49 -2.68
N ILE A 54 -10.69 -1.82 -1.62
CA ILE A 54 -10.54 -0.36 -1.49
C ILE A 54 -9.06 0.01 -1.44
N GLY A 55 -8.26 -0.66 -0.61
CA GLY A 55 -6.82 -0.42 -0.52
C GLY A 55 -6.09 -0.66 -1.84
N GLY A 56 -6.42 -1.76 -2.54
CA GLY A 56 -5.89 -2.05 -3.87
C GLY A 56 -6.27 -0.99 -4.91
N SER A 57 -7.51 -0.51 -4.89
CA SER A 57 -8.01 0.49 -5.85
C SER A 57 -7.31 1.84 -5.71
N VAL A 58 -7.13 2.32 -4.48
CA VAL A 58 -6.39 3.56 -4.21
C VAL A 58 -4.93 3.42 -4.65
N ALA A 59 -4.27 2.30 -4.32
CA ALA A 59 -2.90 2.04 -4.73
C ALA A 59 -2.74 1.93 -6.25
N ALA A 60 -3.70 1.32 -6.94
CA ALA A 60 -3.71 1.24 -8.39
C ALA A 60 -3.81 2.63 -9.04
N PHE A 61 -4.69 3.48 -8.51
CA PHE A 61 -4.82 4.86 -9.00
C PHE A 61 -3.53 5.66 -8.79
N MET A 62 -2.92 5.57 -7.61
CA MET A 62 -1.62 6.21 -7.33
C MET A 62 -0.53 5.72 -8.29
N ALA A 63 -0.44 4.41 -8.52
CA ALA A 63 0.54 3.85 -9.44
C ALA A 63 0.32 4.32 -10.89
N VAL A 64 -0.93 4.47 -11.34
CA VAL A 64 -1.22 5.06 -12.66
C VAL A 64 -0.81 6.54 -12.71
N ALA A 65 -1.10 7.31 -11.66
CA ALA A 65 -0.66 8.70 -11.58
C ALA A 65 0.87 8.81 -11.65
N ASP A 66 1.60 7.96 -10.94
CA ASP A 66 3.07 7.93 -10.95
C ASP A 66 3.66 7.47 -12.29
N ILE A 67 2.91 6.72 -13.12
CA ILE A 67 3.32 6.38 -14.49
C ILE A 67 3.14 7.58 -15.42
N VAL A 68 2.02 8.30 -15.30
CA VAL A 68 1.68 9.43 -16.18
C VAL A 68 2.46 10.69 -15.81
N SER A 69 2.63 10.93 -14.52
CA SER A 69 3.30 12.11 -13.96
C SER A 69 4.26 11.68 -12.84
N PRO A 70 5.36 10.98 -13.18
CA PRO A 70 6.36 10.60 -12.19
C PRO A 70 6.95 11.84 -11.52
N THR A 71 7.30 11.69 -10.24
CA THR A 71 7.90 12.77 -9.46
C THR A 71 9.15 13.32 -10.14
N PRO A 72 9.27 14.63 -10.37
CA PRO A 72 10.41 15.22 -11.06
C PRO A 72 11.70 15.05 -10.25
N TYR A 73 12.81 14.91 -10.95
CA TYR A 73 14.14 14.92 -10.35
C TYR A 73 14.52 16.36 -9.96
N TYR A 74 14.80 16.60 -8.68
CA TYR A 74 14.96 17.95 -8.13
C TYR A 74 16.40 18.49 -8.17
N GLN A 75 17.41 17.66 -8.43
CA GLN A 75 18.79 18.11 -8.43
C GLN A 75 19.12 18.78 -9.76
N THR A 76 19.62 20.02 -9.71
CA THR A 76 20.04 20.75 -10.91
C THR A 76 21.41 20.28 -11.40
N PHE A 77 21.76 20.61 -12.65
CA PHE A 77 23.10 20.33 -13.18
C PHE A 77 24.19 21.06 -12.37
N GLU A 78 23.94 22.28 -11.91
CA GLU A 78 24.89 23.04 -11.08
C GLU A 78 25.14 22.34 -9.74
N ASP A 79 24.09 21.83 -9.08
CA ASP A 79 24.22 21.05 -7.86
C ASP A 79 24.99 19.74 -8.11
N TYR A 80 24.76 19.11 -9.26
CA TYR A 80 25.50 17.93 -9.68
C TYR A 80 26.99 18.22 -9.89
N LYS A 81 27.32 19.32 -10.55
CA LYS A 81 28.70 19.77 -10.80
C LYS A 81 29.43 20.11 -9.50
N LEU A 82 28.79 20.86 -8.61
CA LEU A 82 29.30 21.17 -7.27
C LEU A 82 29.58 19.88 -6.51
N ARG A 83 28.61 18.96 -6.46
CA ARG A 83 28.76 17.69 -5.76
C ARG A 83 29.86 16.82 -6.37
N TYR A 84 30.00 16.81 -7.70
CA TYR A 84 31.08 16.11 -8.37
C TYR A 84 32.46 16.70 -8.03
N GLN A 85 32.60 18.01 -7.88
CA GLN A 85 33.88 18.62 -7.50
C GLN A 85 34.24 18.43 -6.02
N TYR A 86 33.25 18.43 -5.12
CA TYR A 86 33.50 18.37 -3.68
C TYR A 86 33.47 16.94 -3.09
N ASP A 87 32.72 16.00 -3.67
CA ASP A 87 32.74 14.60 -3.23
C ASP A 87 34.03 13.93 -3.70
N LYS A 88 35.02 13.83 -2.79
CA LYS A 88 36.20 13.01 -3.01
C LYS A 88 35.83 11.53 -2.83
N PRO A 89 35.94 10.68 -3.86
CA PRO A 89 35.75 9.25 -3.68
C PRO A 89 36.82 8.73 -2.71
N SER A 90 36.39 8.19 -1.58
CA SER A 90 37.26 7.51 -0.61
C SER A 90 36.93 6.02 -0.60
N ILE A 91 37.89 5.18 -0.95
CA ILE A 91 37.83 3.74 -0.72
C ILE A 91 38.89 3.44 0.35
N GLU A 92 38.47 2.79 1.44
CA GLU A 92 39.37 2.37 2.54
C GLU A 92 40.26 3.50 3.12
N GLY A 93 39.74 4.72 3.21
CA GLY A 93 40.46 5.86 3.79
C GLY A 93 41.55 6.46 2.89
N GLN A 94 41.73 5.96 1.66
CA GLN A 94 42.60 6.56 0.66
C GLN A 94 41.77 7.51 -0.24
N GLN A 95 42.23 8.77 -0.33
CA GLN A 95 41.65 9.73 -1.28
C GLN A 95 42.11 9.34 -2.68
N ILE A 96 41.17 8.89 -3.52
CA ILE A 96 41.45 8.63 -4.94
C ILE A 96 41.35 9.96 -5.68
N GLU A 97 42.31 10.24 -6.55
CA GLU A 97 42.28 11.42 -7.40
C GLU A 97 41.10 11.27 -8.39
N LYS A 98 40.16 12.22 -8.33
CA LYS A 98 38.96 12.17 -9.16
C LYS A 98 39.35 12.63 -10.56
N GLU A 99 39.17 11.77 -11.55
CA GLU A 99 39.40 12.12 -12.95
C GLU A 99 38.57 13.35 -13.32
N SER A 100 39.22 14.39 -13.80
CA SER A 100 38.56 15.63 -14.19
C SER A 100 37.78 15.41 -15.48
N LEU A 101 36.52 15.00 -15.37
CA LEU A 101 35.61 14.95 -16.51
C LEU A 101 35.49 16.33 -17.14
N SER A 102 35.39 16.36 -18.47
CA SER A 102 34.98 17.56 -19.19
C SER A 102 33.54 17.96 -18.82
N GLU A 103 33.18 19.22 -19.04
CA GLU A 103 31.81 19.69 -18.77
C GLU A 103 30.77 19.00 -19.65
N GLU A 104 31.14 18.66 -20.90
CA GLU A 104 30.29 17.90 -21.82
C GLU A 104 30.02 16.47 -21.31
N GLU A 105 31.05 15.80 -20.78
CA GLU A 105 30.90 14.47 -20.18
C GLU A 105 30.09 14.52 -18.88
N MET A 106 30.28 15.55 -18.04
CA MET A 106 29.47 15.75 -16.83
C MET A 106 27.99 15.96 -17.17
N LEU A 107 27.70 16.75 -18.21
CA LEU A 107 26.33 16.98 -18.67
C LEU A 107 25.70 15.70 -19.22
N ALA A 108 26.46 14.92 -20.01
CA ALA A 108 26.01 13.63 -20.51
C ALA A 108 25.69 12.66 -19.38
N ASN A 109 26.55 12.57 -18.37
CA ASN A 109 26.34 11.72 -17.19
C ASN A 109 25.14 12.18 -16.36
N TYR A 110 24.96 13.48 -16.16
CA TYR A 110 23.80 14.05 -15.49
C TYR A 110 22.50 13.69 -16.22
N ASN A 111 22.45 13.88 -17.55
CA ASN A 111 21.28 13.56 -18.35
C ASN A 111 20.96 12.06 -18.32
N ALA A 112 21.97 11.20 -18.43
CA ALA A 112 21.81 9.75 -18.31
C ALA A 112 21.29 9.35 -16.93
N MET A 113 21.78 10.00 -15.86
CA MET A 113 21.31 9.78 -14.50
C MET A 113 19.84 10.17 -14.33
N VAL A 114 19.47 11.39 -14.75
CA VAL A 114 18.08 11.90 -14.69
C VAL A 114 17.13 10.97 -15.45
N GLN A 115 17.54 10.53 -16.63
CA GLN A 115 16.76 9.61 -17.45
C GLN A 115 16.60 8.23 -16.77
N SER A 116 17.67 7.70 -16.18
CA SER A 116 17.63 6.42 -15.45
C SER A 116 16.72 6.50 -14.21
N GLU A 117 16.71 7.63 -13.52
CA GLU A 117 15.85 7.88 -12.36
C GLU A 117 14.38 7.94 -12.77
N TYR A 118 14.08 8.65 -13.85
CA TYR A 118 12.75 8.69 -14.46
C TYR A 118 12.26 7.28 -14.81
N GLU A 119 13.07 6.52 -15.55
CA GLU A 119 12.73 5.15 -15.95
C GLU A 119 12.51 4.25 -14.75
N ARG A 120 13.37 4.34 -13.73
CA ARG A 120 13.23 3.56 -12.50
C ARG A 120 11.93 3.86 -11.77
N GLN A 121 11.51 5.13 -11.68
CA GLN A 121 10.25 5.51 -11.06
C GLN A 121 9.06 4.93 -11.83
N VAL A 122 9.07 5.03 -13.16
CA VAL A 122 8.02 4.45 -14.01
C VAL A 122 7.97 2.92 -13.86
N GLN A 123 9.10 2.23 -13.84
CA GLN A 123 9.12 0.76 -13.68
C GLN A 123 8.64 0.34 -12.29
N ARG A 124 8.99 1.09 -11.24
CA ARG A 124 8.47 0.87 -9.89
C ARG A 124 6.95 1.06 -9.85
N ALA A 125 6.44 2.11 -10.46
CA ALA A 125 5.02 2.39 -10.55
C ALA A 125 4.27 1.28 -11.31
N LYS A 126 4.81 0.78 -12.43
CA LYS A 126 4.26 -0.39 -13.15
C LYS A 126 4.19 -1.65 -12.27
N ASN A 127 5.25 -1.94 -11.52
CA ASN A 127 5.25 -3.08 -10.60
C ASN A 127 4.21 -2.92 -9.48
N ASN A 128 4.08 -1.71 -8.93
CA ASN A 128 3.07 -1.39 -7.92
C ASN A 128 1.65 -1.49 -8.49
N LEU A 129 1.43 -1.12 -9.75
CA LEU A 129 0.15 -1.29 -10.44
C LEU A 129 -0.23 -2.79 -10.52
N ILE A 130 0.70 -3.64 -10.96
CA ILE A 130 0.44 -5.10 -11.03
C ILE A 130 0.11 -5.67 -9.64
N LYS A 131 0.88 -5.28 -8.62
CA LYS A 131 0.64 -5.71 -7.24
C LYS A 131 -0.72 -5.27 -6.71
N SER A 132 -1.10 -4.01 -6.94
CA SER A 132 -2.38 -3.45 -6.50
C SER A 132 -3.57 -4.09 -7.21
N LEU A 133 -3.44 -4.45 -8.49
CA LEU A 133 -4.43 -5.28 -9.18
C LEU A 133 -4.58 -6.66 -8.54
N GLY A 134 -3.48 -7.28 -8.08
CA GLY A 134 -3.53 -8.52 -7.29
C GLY A 134 -4.38 -8.38 -6.02
N TRP A 135 -4.24 -7.25 -5.31
CA TRP A 135 -5.07 -6.94 -4.13
C TRP A 135 -6.55 -6.74 -4.44
N ILE A 136 -6.93 -6.46 -5.68
CA ILE A 136 -8.33 -6.33 -6.10
C ILE A 136 -8.87 -7.67 -6.59
N ILE A 137 -8.10 -8.37 -7.43
CA ILE A 137 -8.54 -9.59 -8.14
C ILE A 137 -8.64 -10.78 -7.18
N ILE A 138 -7.72 -10.95 -6.23
CA ILE A 138 -7.73 -12.07 -5.28
C ILE A 138 -8.99 -12.11 -4.38
N PRO A 139 -9.41 -10.99 -3.73
CA PRO A 139 -10.60 -11.00 -2.87
C PRO A 139 -11.92 -11.06 -3.64
N LEU A 140 -11.94 -10.69 -4.93
CA LEU A 140 -13.17 -10.60 -5.74
C LEU A 140 -13.95 -11.92 -5.83
N PRO A 141 -13.33 -13.09 -6.14
CA PRO A 141 -14.02 -14.38 -6.13
C PRO A 141 -14.60 -14.74 -4.76
N ILE A 142 -13.88 -14.44 -3.67
CA ILE A 142 -14.31 -14.69 -2.30
C ILE A 142 -15.53 -13.81 -1.98
N PHE A 143 -15.45 -12.52 -2.31
CA PHE A 143 -16.53 -11.56 -2.13
C PHE A 143 -17.79 -12.00 -2.88
N MET A 144 -17.67 -12.34 -4.17
CA MET A 144 -18.81 -12.82 -4.97
C MET A 144 -19.45 -14.09 -4.38
N PHE A 145 -18.65 -15.01 -3.86
CA PHE A 145 -19.14 -16.23 -3.23
C PHE A 145 -19.93 -15.95 -1.96
N TYR A 146 -19.38 -15.13 -1.05
CA TYR A 146 -20.02 -14.82 0.24
C TYR A 146 -21.17 -13.83 0.12
N GLN A 147 -21.14 -12.92 -0.87
CA GLN A 147 -22.24 -12.00 -1.14
C GLN A 147 -23.53 -12.75 -1.52
N ARG A 148 -23.41 -13.86 -2.26
CA ARG A 148 -24.55 -14.71 -2.62
C ARG A 148 -25.16 -15.47 -1.44
N ARG A 149 -24.41 -15.62 -0.35
CA ARG A 149 -24.85 -16.29 0.89
C ARG A 149 -25.51 -15.36 1.89
N LEU A 150 -25.53 -14.06 1.62
CA LEU A 150 -26.29 -13.12 2.45
C LEU A 150 -27.78 -13.45 2.31
N PRO A 151 -28.51 -13.57 3.43
CA PRO A 151 -29.96 -13.72 3.36
C PRO A 151 -30.51 -12.48 2.66
N LYS A 152 -31.16 -12.66 1.50
CA LYS A 152 -31.97 -11.60 0.90
C LYS A 152 -33.07 -11.32 1.92
N LYS A 153 -32.97 -10.18 2.61
CA LYS A 153 -34.07 -9.66 3.39
C LYS A 153 -35.19 -9.38 2.38
N ASN A 154 -36.08 -10.35 2.22
CA ASN A 154 -37.32 -10.14 1.50
C ASN A 154 -37.96 -8.90 2.11
N GLU A 155 -38.39 -7.98 1.24
CA GLU A 155 -39.21 -6.83 1.58
C GLU A 155 -40.54 -7.32 2.17
N THR A 156 -40.56 -7.77 3.43
CA THR A 156 -41.78 -7.81 4.23
C THR A 156 -41.97 -6.44 4.87
N THR A 157 -42.21 -5.46 4.00
CA THR A 157 -42.87 -4.20 4.34
C THR A 157 -43.89 -3.89 3.25
N LYS A 158 -44.85 -4.80 3.04
CA LYS A 158 -46.12 -4.48 2.38
C LYS A 158 -47.24 -5.35 2.97
N CYS A 159 -48.01 -4.71 3.85
CA CYS A 159 -49.47 -4.72 4.03
C CYS A 159 -49.82 -4.71 5.51
#